data_AF-A0A972S5M6-F1
#
_entry.id   AF-A0A972S5M6-F1
#
_cell.length_a   1.000
_cell.length_b   1.000
_cell.length_c   1.000
_cell.angle_alpha   90.00
_cell.angle_beta   90.00
_cell.angle_gamma   90.00
#
_symmetry.space_group_name_H-M   'P 1'
#
loop_
_entity.id
_entity.type
_entity.pdbx_description
1 polymer ?
#
loop_
_entity_poly.entity_id
_entity_poly.type
_entity_poly.pdbx_seq_one_letter_code
_entity_poly.pdbx_strand_id
1 'polypeptide(L)'
;MKKLSLSTFLLTAGMTLSAHAFSADPHPGQALETAANCLKCHASQPYDPSKTKDWPALVKVVQFCNDNLNSGMFEDEVEELADYLNEKHYHYAK
;
A
#
# COMPACT_ATOMS: atom_id res chain seq x y z
N MET A 1 64.08 20.20 -30.36
CA MET A 1 62.64 20.32 -30.09
C MET A 1 62.11 18.93 -29.74
N LYS A 2 62.02 18.58 -28.45
CA LYS A 2 61.57 17.26 -27.99
C LYS A 2 60.09 17.34 -27.66
N LYS A 3 59.26 16.63 -28.43
CA LYS A 3 57.86 16.38 -28.12
C LYS A 3 57.82 15.23 -27.11
N LEU A 4 57.24 15.45 -25.94
CA LEU A 4 56.87 14.37 -25.04
C LEU A 4 55.42 14.60 -24.63
N SER A 5 54.53 13.86 -25.27
CA SER A 5 53.11 13.78 -24.94
C SER A 5 52.97 12.86 -23.73
N LEU A 6 52.40 13.36 -22.64
CA LEU A 6 52.12 12.59 -21.44
C LEU A 6 50.62 12.70 -21.15
N SER A 7 49.82 11.87 -21.81
CA SER A 7 48.40 11.69 -21.46
C SER A 7 48.29 10.67 -20.34
N THR A 8 48.14 11.17 -19.12
CA THR A 8 47.84 10.41 -17.92
C THR A 8 46.40 9.88 -18.00
N PHE A 9 46.26 8.56 -18.12
CA PHE A 9 44.96 7.87 -18.07
C PHE A 9 44.68 7.48 -16.61
N LEU A 10 43.93 8.32 -15.88
CA LEU A 10 43.40 7.96 -14.56
C LEU A 10 42.06 7.23 -14.76
N LEU A 11 42.06 5.91 -14.58
CA LEU A 11 40.86 5.09 -14.55
C LEU A 11 40.45 4.86 -13.08
N THR A 12 39.70 5.80 -12.51
CA THR A 12 39.03 5.59 -11.21
C THR A 12 37.74 4.83 -11.44
N ALA A 13 37.75 3.53 -11.18
CA ALA A 13 36.55 2.70 -11.08
C ALA A 13 35.83 3.03 -9.76
N GLY A 14 34.86 3.94 -9.82
CA GLY A 14 33.96 4.23 -8.71
C GLY A 14 32.95 3.10 -8.54
N MET A 15 33.10 2.31 -7.48
CA MET A 15 32.12 1.31 -7.07
C MET A 15 30.95 2.06 -6.41
N THR A 16 29.89 2.33 -7.17
CA THR A 16 28.68 2.97 -6.63
C THR A 16 27.95 1.96 -5.75
N LEU A 17 27.96 2.21 -4.45
CA LEU A 17 27.15 1.47 -3.48
C LEU A 17 25.69 1.88 -3.69
N SER A 18 24.90 1.05 -4.38
CA SER A 18 23.46 1.26 -4.55
C SER A 18 22.77 1.06 -3.20
N ALA A 19 22.45 2.16 -2.53
CA ALA A 19 21.52 2.16 -1.41
C ALA A 19 20.14 1.72 -1.92
N HIS A 20 19.78 0.46 -1.67
CA HIS A 20 18.41 0.02 -1.83
C HIS A 20 17.62 0.67 -0.70
N ALA A 21 16.85 1.70 -1.03
CA ALA A 21 15.86 2.23 -0.12
C ALA A 21 14.88 1.08 0.18
N PHE A 22 14.84 0.62 1.42
CA PHE A 22 13.80 -0.29 1.89
C PHE A 22 12.49 0.49 1.91
N SER A 23 11.75 0.44 0.80
CA SER A 23 10.33 0.77 0.83
C SER A 23 9.65 -0.36 1.59
N ALA A 24 8.87 -0.04 2.63
CA ALA A 24 7.93 -1.01 3.16
C ALA A 24 7.00 -1.41 2.00
N ASP A 25 6.73 -2.70 1.86
CA ASP A 25 5.75 -3.18 0.89
C ASP A 25 4.38 -2.57 1.23
N PRO A 26 3.60 -2.13 0.23
CA PRO A 26 2.27 -1.61 0.47
C PRO A 26 1.41 -2.70 1.13
N HIS A 27 0.59 -2.29 2.10
CA HIS A 27 -0.34 -3.19 2.78
C HIS A 27 -1.25 -3.86 1.72
N PRO A 28 -1.44 -5.19 1.74
CA PRO A 28 -2.16 -5.92 0.67
C PRO A 28 -3.58 -5.36 0.43
N GLY A 29 -4.30 -5.02 1.50
CA GLY A 29 -5.60 -4.34 1.42
C GLY A 29 -5.64 -3.00 0.66
N GLN A 30 -4.52 -2.32 0.45
CA GLN A 30 -4.47 -1.10 -0.37
C GLN A 30 -4.81 -1.38 -1.84
N ALA A 31 -4.32 -2.51 -2.38
CA ALA A 31 -4.64 -2.91 -3.75
C ALA A 31 -6.12 -3.30 -3.88
N LEU A 32 -6.66 -3.96 -2.85
CA LEU A 32 -8.06 -4.36 -2.78
C LEU A 32 -9.01 -3.16 -2.72
N GLU A 33 -8.69 -2.11 -1.96
CA GLU A 33 -9.48 -0.87 -1.91
C GLU A 33 -9.67 -0.27 -3.31
N THR A 34 -8.59 -0.27 -4.09
CA THR A 34 -8.59 0.24 -5.46
C THR A 34 -9.35 -0.70 -6.40
N ALA A 35 -9.07 -2.00 -6.35
CA ALA A 35 -9.70 -3.01 -7.21
C ALA A 35 -11.21 -3.10 -6.99
N ALA A 36 -11.66 -3.02 -5.73
CA ALA A 36 -13.06 -3.03 -5.34
C ALA A 36 -13.77 -1.68 -5.56
N ASN A 37 -13.05 -0.65 -6.02
CA ASN A 37 -13.57 0.70 -6.26
C ASN A 37 -14.22 1.35 -5.03
N CYS A 38 -13.69 1.12 -3.82
CA CYS A 38 -14.26 1.63 -2.57
C CYS A 38 -14.41 3.17 -2.57
N LEU A 39 -13.44 3.86 -3.20
CA LEU A 39 -13.42 5.31 -3.32
C LEU A 39 -14.55 5.88 -4.19
N LYS A 40 -15.28 5.06 -4.95
CA LYS A 40 -16.47 5.51 -5.70
C LYS A 40 -17.51 6.16 -4.77
N CYS A 41 -17.63 5.66 -3.55
CA CYS A 41 -18.46 6.27 -2.49
C CYS A 41 -17.60 7.01 -1.47
N HIS A 42 -16.46 6.46 -1.07
CA HIS A 42 -15.69 7.00 0.04
C HIS A 42 -14.91 8.29 -0.27
N ALA A 43 -14.80 8.69 -1.54
CA ALA A 43 -14.30 10.01 -1.90
C ALA A 43 -15.24 11.15 -1.44
N SER A 44 -16.56 10.91 -1.45
CA SER A 44 -17.57 11.89 -0.99
C SER A 44 -18.10 11.58 0.41
N GLN A 45 -17.99 10.32 0.85
CA GLN A 45 -18.40 9.84 2.16
C GLN A 45 -17.21 9.18 2.88
N PRO A 46 -16.31 9.96 3.49
CA PRO A 46 -15.12 9.42 4.14
C PRO A 46 -15.45 8.30 5.13
N TYR A 47 -14.54 7.34 5.28
CA TYR A 47 -14.65 6.29 6.28
C TYR A 47 -14.89 6.89 7.67
N ASP A 48 -15.83 6.32 8.42
CA ASP A 48 -16.30 6.86 9.70
C ASP A 48 -16.22 5.80 10.80
N PRO A 49 -15.20 5.87 11.67
CA PRO A 49 -15.03 4.95 12.79
C PRO A 49 -16.14 4.97 13.83
N SER A 50 -17.05 5.94 13.82
CA SER A 50 -18.21 5.95 14.71
C SER A 50 -19.32 4.99 14.27
N LYS A 51 -19.25 4.45 13.04
CA LYS A 51 -20.28 3.55 12.47
C LYS A 51 -20.09 2.08 12.82
N THR A 52 -18.90 1.72 13.27
CA THR A 52 -18.57 0.38 13.76
C THR A 52 -18.06 0.48 15.18
N LYS A 53 -18.13 -0.61 15.94
CA LYS A 53 -17.79 -0.61 17.38
C LYS A 53 -16.47 -1.33 17.70
N ASP A 54 -16.01 -2.19 16.81
CA ASP A 54 -14.86 -3.07 17.00
C ASP A 54 -14.38 -3.66 15.67
N TRP A 55 -13.24 -4.35 15.70
CA TRP A 55 -12.65 -5.04 14.56
C TRP A 55 -13.62 -6.02 13.87
N PRO A 56 -14.32 -6.93 14.58
CA PRO A 56 -15.30 -7.82 13.94
C PRO A 56 -16.44 -7.09 13.24
N ALA A 57 -16.89 -5.93 13.76
CA ALA A 57 -17.91 -5.12 13.09
C ALA A 57 -17.38 -4.50 11.79
N LEU A 58 -16.13 -4.04 11.76
CA LEU A 58 -15.50 -3.53 10.54
C LEU A 58 -15.43 -4.61 9.45
N VAL A 59 -14.93 -5.80 9.78
CA VAL A 59 -14.85 -6.93 8.83
C VAL A 59 -16.24 -7.25 8.24
N LYS A 60 -17.29 -7.26 9.09
CA LYS A 60 -18.67 -7.47 8.63
C LYS A 60 -19.18 -6.39 7.68
N VAL A 61 -18.81 -5.13 7.89
CA VAL A 61 -19.19 -4.03 6.98
C VAL A 61 -18.46 -4.18 5.64
N VAL A 62 -17.19 -4.57 5.64
CA VAL A 62 -16.44 -4.84 4.40
C VAL A 62 -17.07 -6.01 3.65
N GLN A 63 -17.42 -7.11 4.34
CA GLN A 63 -18.15 -8.23 3.74
C GLN A 63 -19.50 -7.78 3.16
N PHE A 64 -20.26 -6.97 3.90
CA PHE A 64 -21.53 -6.43 3.42
C PHE A 64 -21.34 -5.64 2.11
N CYS A 65 -20.30 -4.80 2.02
CA CYS A 65 -19.98 -4.08 0.79
C CYS A 65 -19.59 -5.05 -0.35
N ASN A 66 -18.74 -6.05 -0.06
CA ASN A 66 -18.34 -7.06 -1.03
C ASN A 66 -19.55 -7.79 -1.63
N ASP A 67 -20.48 -8.23 -0.79
CA ASP A 67 -21.67 -8.98 -1.21
C ASP A 67 -22.63 -8.12 -2.04
N ASN A 68 -22.96 -6.92 -1.55
CA ASN A 68 -23.95 -6.07 -2.23
C ASN A 68 -23.43 -5.45 -3.52
N LEU A 69 -22.11 -5.24 -3.62
CA LEU A 69 -21.48 -4.71 -4.83
C LEU A 69 -20.97 -5.82 -5.75
N ASN A 70 -21.09 -7.09 -5.33
CA ASN A 70 -20.54 -8.25 -6.02
C ASN A 70 -19.06 -8.04 -6.40
N SER A 71 -18.27 -7.51 -5.45
CA SER A 71 -16.85 -7.22 -5.68
C SER A 71 -16.02 -8.50 -5.87
N GLY A 72 -16.53 -9.65 -5.40
CA GLY A 72 -15.96 -10.97 -5.67
C GLY A 72 -14.75 -11.31 -4.81
N MET A 73 -14.51 -10.56 -3.73
CA MET A 73 -13.42 -10.84 -2.80
C MET A 73 -13.70 -12.09 -1.99
N PHE A 74 -12.66 -12.88 -1.75
CA PHE A 74 -12.67 -14.01 -0.82
C PHE A 74 -12.60 -13.53 0.64
N GLU A 75 -12.80 -14.43 1.61
CA GLU A 75 -12.88 -14.09 3.03
C GLU A 75 -11.56 -13.51 3.58
N ASP A 76 -10.42 -14.03 3.12
CA ASP A 76 -9.09 -13.52 3.44
C ASP A 76 -8.85 -12.12 2.85
N GLU A 77 -9.24 -11.88 1.60
CA GLU A 77 -9.18 -10.56 0.98
C GLU A 77 -10.08 -9.54 1.70
N VAL A 78 -11.25 -9.96 2.17
CA VAL A 78 -12.13 -9.12 3.00
C VAL A 78 -11.43 -8.73 4.30
N GLU A 79 -10.74 -9.67 4.95
CA GLU A 79 -9.99 -9.40 6.17
C GLU A 79 -8.77 -8.51 5.91
N GLU A 80 -8.03 -8.72 4.81
CA GLU A 80 -6.89 -7.87 4.41
C GLU A 80 -7.31 -6.43 4.10
N LEU A 81 -8.44 -6.25 3.41
CA LEU A 81 -9.00 -4.92 3.18
C LEU A 81 -9.47 -4.29 4.49
N ALA A 82 -10.17 -5.03 5.34
CA ALA A 82 -10.56 -4.54 6.66
C ALA A 82 -9.35 -4.13 7.49
N ASP A 83 -8.25 -4.89 7.43
CA ASP A 83 -7.02 -4.58 8.14
C ASP A 83 -6.40 -3.26 7.67
N TYR A 84 -6.29 -3.10 6.35
CA TYR A 84 -5.81 -1.87 5.77
C TYR A 84 -6.65 -0.66 6.21
N LEU A 85 -7.98 -0.79 6.16
CA LEU A 85 -8.88 0.27 6.62
C LEU A 85 -8.72 0.51 8.13
N ASN A 86 -8.53 -0.54 8.92
CA ASN A 86 -8.30 -0.42 10.35
C ASN A 86 -7.00 0.31 10.67
N GLU A 87 -5.91 0.03 9.94
CA GLU A 87 -4.65 0.74 10.09
C GLU A 87 -4.77 2.21 9.72
N LYS A 88 -5.52 2.55 8.66
CA LYS A 88 -5.60 3.92 8.14
C LYS A 88 -6.67 4.80 8.79
N HIS A 89 -7.76 4.21 9.28
CA HIS A 89 -8.96 4.98 9.64
C HIS A 89 -9.55 4.59 11.00
N TYR A 90 -9.65 3.30 11.33
CA TYR A 90 -10.48 2.86 12.48
C TYR A 90 -9.71 2.60 13.77
N HIS A 91 -8.50 2.03 13.68
CA HIS A 91 -7.59 1.77 14.80
C HIS A 91 -8.18 0.91 15.94
N TYR A 92 -9.06 -0.04 15.62
CA TYR A 92 -9.56 -1.01 16.59
C TYR A 92 -8.49 -2.01 17.02
N ALA A 93 -8.59 -2.47 18.27
CA ALA A 93 -7.89 -3.66 18.72
C ALA A 93 -8.46 -4.91 18.01
N LYS A 94 -7.55 -5.78 17.55
CA LYS A 94 -7.89 -7.06 16.91
C LYS A 94 -7.98 -8.18 17.93
#